data_AF-A0A2C6MAG8-F1
#
_entry.id   AF-A0A2C6MAG8-F1
#
_cell.length_a   1.000
_cell.length_b   1.000
_cell.length_c   1.000
_cell.angle_alpha   90.00
_cell.angle_beta   90.00
_cell.angle_gamma   90.00
#
_symmetry.space_group_name_H-M   'P 1'
#
loop_
_entity.id
_entity.type
_entity.pdbx_description
1 polymer ?
#
loop_
_entity_poly.entity_id
_entity_poly.type
_entity_poly.pdbx_seq_one_letter_code
_entity_poly.pdbx_strand_id
1 'polypeptide(L)'
;MPDNLHIIGTMNSADRSIAIVDVAVRRRFAFVKLWPQMEVVQHIAGPLMQKAFMELVSIFVEHAGEDALALVPGHSYFLQKDDNKAPQQLRVNLAPLLEEYLSQGYVAGFSDHIRAYLQWIESL
;
A
#
# COMPACT_ATOMS: atom_id res chain seq x y z
N MET A 1 -7.86 -15.44 -31.59
CA MET A 1 -8.61 -15.53 -30.32
C MET A 1 -10.05 -15.16 -30.64
N PRO A 2 -11.05 -15.82 -30.03
CA PRO A 2 -12.44 -15.41 -30.17
C PRO A 2 -12.64 -13.98 -29.64
N ASP A 3 -13.50 -13.19 -30.29
CA ASP A 3 -13.72 -11.78 -29.92
C ASP A 3 -14.43 -11.61 -28.56
N ASN A 4 -15.06 -12.67 -28.07
CA ASN A 4 -15.72 -12.72 -26.77
C ASN A 4 -14.81 -13.20 -25.62
N LEU A 5 -13.52 -13.41 -25.87
CA LEU A 5 -12.57 -13.84 -24.85
C LEU A 5 -11.79 -12.64 -24.30
N HIS A 6 -12.05 -12.31 -23.04
CA HIS A 6 -11.33 -11.28 -22.29
C HIS A 6 -10.36 -11.91 -21.31
N ILE A 7 -9.13 -11.39 -21.25
CA ILE A 7 -8.11 -11.79 -20.28
C ILE A 7 -7.84 -10.60 -19.36
N ILE A 8 -8.08 -10.79 -18.07
CA ILE A 8 -7.78 -9.81 -17.02
C ILE A 8 -6.69 -10.40 -16.15
N GLY A 9 -5.54 -9.72 -16.09
CA GLY A 9 -4.44 -10.04 -15.21
C GLY A 9 -4.33 -9.00 -14.10
N THR A 10 -3.98 -9.46 -12.90
CA THR A 10 -3.54 -8.58 -11.81
C THR A 10 -2.04 -8.69 -11.65
N MET A 11 -1.38 -7.58 -11.36
CA MET A 11 0.06 -7.52 -11.14
C MET A 11 0.33 -6.75 -9.86
N ASN A 12 1.12 -7.34 -8.97
CA ASN A 12 1.64 -6.62 -7.81
C ASN A 12 2.80 -5.73 -8.27
N SER A 13 2.60 -4.41 -8.22
CA SER A 13 3.61 -3.45 -8.68
C SER A 13 4.77 -3.27 -7.69
N ALA A 14 4.59 -3.71 -6.44
CA ALA A 14 5.63 -3.67 -5.41
C ALA A 14 6.69 -4.77 -5.58
N ASP A 15 6.35 -5.86 -6.28
CA ASP A 15 7.23 -7.01 -6.46
C ASP A 15 8.17 -6.80 -7.66
N ARG A 16 9.44 -6.55 -7.35
CA ARG A 16 10.50 -6.32 -8.36
C ARG A 16 11.04 -7.61 -8.98
N SER A 17 10.74 -8.79 -8.41
CA SER A 17 11.24 -10.07 -8.92
C SER A 17 10.62 -10.48 -10.27
N ILE A 18 9.50 -9.85 -10.65
CA ILE A 18 8.70 -10.21 -11.83
C ILE A 18 8.96 -9.25 -13.02
N ALA A 19 9.77 -8.20 -12.82
CA ALA A 19 9.98 -7.12 -13.79
C ALA A 19 10.60 -7.55 -15.14
N ILE A 20 11.29 -8.70 -15.20
CA ILE A 20 12.01 -9.15 -16.42
C ILE A 20 11.09 -9.88 -17.42
N VAL A 21 9.96 -10.45 -16.98
CA VAL A 21 8.98 -11.17 -17.84
C VAL A 21 8.20 -10.21 -18.76
N ASP A 22 8.38 -8.91 -18.55
CA ASP A 22 7.31 -7.93 -18.67
C ASP A 22 7.23 -7.25 -20.05
N VAL A 23 8.33 -7.12 -20.79
CA VAL A 23 8.34 -6.35 -22.06
C VAL A 23 7.43 -6.95 -23.14
N ALA A 24 7.39 -8.29 -23.26
CA ALA A 24 6.56 -8.97 -24.26
C ALA A 24 5.06 -8.96 -23.88
N VAL A 25 4.76 -9.00 -22.58
CA VAL A 25 3.40 -8.92 -22.05
C VAL A 25 2.88 -7.48 -22.14
N ARG A 26 3.74 -6.48 -21.85
CA ARG A 26 3.42 -5.05 -21.95
C ARG A 26 2.88 -4.61 -23.31
N ARG A 27 3.27 -5.28 -24.39
CA ARG A 27 2.79 -4.98 -25.76
C ARG A 27 1.43 -5.59 -26.09
N ARG A 28 0.93 -6.52 -25.28
CA ARG A 28 -0.32 -7.29 -25.55
C ARG A 28 -1.46 -6.94 -24.62
N PHE A 29 -1.19 -6.22 -23.53
CA PHE A 29 -2.17 -5.84 -22.53
C PHE A 29 -2.25 -4.33 -22.39
N ALA A 30 -3.45 -3.81 -22.12
CA ALA A 30 -3.62 -2.47 -21.59
C ALA A 30 -3.36 -2.51 -20.07
N PHE A 31 -2.57 -1.56 -19.56
CA PHE A 31 -2.22 -1.50 -18.14
C PHE A 31 -2.99 -0.38 -17.47
N VAL A 32 -3.75 -0.74 -16.43
CA VAL A 32 -4.48 0.21 -15.59
C VAL A 32 -3.86 0.17 -14.20
N LYS A 33 -3.27 1.29 -13.77
CA LYS A 33 -2.72 1.42 -12.41
C LYS A 33 -3.87 1.57 -11.42
N LEU A 34 -3.83 0.80 -10.34
CA LEU A 34 -4.77 0.91 -9.23
C LEU A 34 -4.06 1.57 -8.04
N TRP A 35 -4.54 2.76 -7.65
CA TRP A 35 -4.06 3.46 -6.47
C TRP A 35 -4.93 3.13 -5.25
N PRO A 36 -4.40 3.12 -4.03
CA PRO A 36 -5.22 3.03 -2.82
C PRO A 36 -6.28 4.15 -2.79
N GLN A 37 -7.51 3.83 -2.40
CA GLN A 37 -8.66 4.72 -2.51
C GLN A 37 -9.17 5.11 -1.13
N MET A 38 -9.15 6.41 -0.83
CA MET A 38 -9.67 6.94 0.43
C MET A 38 -11.17 6.73 0.55
N GLU A 39 -11.89 6.78 -0.57
CA GLU A 39 -13.34 6.59 -0.59
C GLU A 39 -13.71 5.23 0.00
N VAL A 40 -12.98 4.16 -0.34
CA VAL A 40 -13.25 2.82 0.20
C VAL A 40 -13.07 2.78 1.72
N VAL A 41 -12.02 3.41 2.24
CA VAL A 41 -11.75 3.48 3.68
C VAL A 41 -12.84 4.29 4.40
N GLN A 42 -13.27 5.42 3.84
CA GLN A 42 -14.34 6.25 4.41
C GLN A 42 -15.69 5.53 4.51
N HIS A 43 -16.00 4.65 3.55
CA HIS A 43 -17.27 3.92 3.54
C HIS A 43 -17.30 2.73 4.52
N ILE A 44 -16.15 2.12 4.79
CA ILE A 44 -16.08 0.84 5.53
C ILE A 44 -15.50 1.02 6.94
N ALA A 45 -14.45 1.83 7.07
CA ALA A 45 -13.58 1.84 8.23
C ALA A 45 -13.98 2.87 9.30
N GLY A 46 -13.54 2.62 10.53
CA GLY A 46 -13.69 3.54 11.65
C GLY A 46 -12.77 4.76 11.55
N PRO A 47 -13.02 5.82 12.34
CA PRO A 47 -12.23 7.05 12.34
C PRO A 47 -10.72 6.84 12.51
N LEU A 48 -10.30 5.89 13.36
CA LEU A 48 -8.88 5.62 13.57
C LEU A 48 -8.21 5.11 12.29
N MET A 49 -8.85 4.18 11.59
CA MET A 49 -8.31 3.64 10.33
C MET A 49 -8.28 4.68 9.20
N GLN A 50 -9.29 5.55 9.13
CA GLN A 50 -9.30 6.65 8.16
C GLN A 50 -8.13 7.61 8.40
N LYS A 51 -7.87 7.95 9.68
CA LYS A 51 -6.71 8.76 10.07
C LYS A 51 -5.39 8.06 9.71
N ALA A 52 -5.23 6.80 10.09
CA ALA A 52 -4.03 6.00 9.82
C ALA A 52 -3.72 5.94 8.31
N PHE A 53 -4.74 5.66 7.49
CA PHE A 53 -4.59 5.61 6.04
C PHE A 53 -4.15 6.97 5.46
N MET A 54 -4.81 8.05 5.87
CA MET A 54 -4.52 9.39 5.38
C MET A 54 -3.09 9.82 5.72
N GLU A 55 -2.67 9.63 6.98
CA GLU A 55 -1.32 9.97 7.43
C GLU A 55 -0.26 9.17 6.67
N LEU A 56 -0.44 7.85 6.52
CA LEU A 56 0.52 7.04 5.80
C LEU A 56 0.63 7.42 4.32
N VAL A 57 -0.51 7.62 3.64
CA VAL A 57 -0.51 8.04 2.24
C VAL A 57 0.15 9.41 2.08
N SER A 58 -0.08 10.35 3.01
CA SER A 58 0.59 11.67 3.00
C SER A 58 2.10 11.53 3.06
N ILE A 59 2.61 10.69 3.98
CA ILE A 59 4.06 10.43 4.11
C ILE A 59 4.65 9.96 2.78
N PHE A 60 4.00 9.02 2.11
CA PHE A 60 4.49 8.53 0.82
C PHE A 60 4.38 9.58 -0.28
N VAL A 61 3.27 10.31 -0.39
CA VAL A 61 3.09 11.34 -1.42
C VAL A 61 4.09 12.49 -1.27
N GLU A 62 4.40 12.88 -0.03
CA GLU A 62 5.29 14.01 0.25
C GLU A 62 6.77 13.66 0.14
N HIS A 63 7.15 12.41 0.46
CA HIS A 63 8.56 12.05 0.63
C HIS A 63 9.06 10.89 -0.24
N ALA A 64 8.18 10.10 -0.86
CA ALA A 64 8.62 8.97 -1.67
C ALA A 64 9.06 9.42 -3.07
N GLY A 65 10.18 8.86 -3.54
CA GLY A 65 10.51 8.87 -4.98
C GLY A 65 9.58 7.93 -5.77
N GLU A 66 9.63 8.03 -7.11
CA GLU A 66 8.77 7.23 -8.00
C GLU A 66 8.78 5.72 -7.68
N ASP A 67 9.96 5.20 -7.36
CA ASP A 67 10.19 3.80 -7.03
C ASP A 67 9.53 3.35 -5.72
N ALA A 68 9.40 4.25 -4.75
CA ALA A 68 8.82 3.98 -3.44
C ALA A 68 7.30 4.24 -3.42
N LEU A 69 6.77 5.05 -4.35
CA LEU A 69 5.31 5.20 -4.52
C LEU A 69 4.62 3.89 -4.91
N ALA A 70 5.33 2.96 -5.56
CA ALA A 70 4.79 1.63 -5.85
C ALA A 70 4.59 0.76 -4.60
N LEU A 71 5.15 1.17 -3.45
CA LEU A 71 5.10 0.45 -2.18
C LEU A 71 4.02 0.98 -1.23
N VAL A 72 3.22 1.97 -1.63
CA VAL A 72 2.15 2.49 -0.77
C VAL A 72 1.20 1.35 -0.37
N PRO A 73 1.02 1.09 0.93
CA PRO A 73 0.11 0.03 1.36
C PRO A 73 -1.33 0.28 0.90
N GLY A 74 -1.98 -0.79 0.44
CA GLY A 74 -3.36 -0.74 -0.05
C GLY A 74 -4.38 -0.38 1.03
N HIS A 75 -5.54 0.12 0.61
CA HIS A 75 -6.65 0.43 1.51
C HIS A 75 -7.17 -0.80 2.29
N SER A 76 -6.86 -2.02 1.83
CA SER A 76 -7.21 -3.28 2.50
C SER A 76 -6.69 -3.41 3.93
N TYR A 77 -5.54 -2.81 4.25
CA TYR A 77 -4.98 -2.80 5.60
C TYR A 77 -5.84 -1.99 6.60
N PHE A 78 -6.70 -1.12 6.08
CA PHE A 78 -7.41 -0.10 6.86
C PHE A 78 -8.92 -0.32 6.91
N LEU A 79 -9.45 -1.50 6.54
CA LEU A 79 -10.89 -1.75 6.46
C LEU A 79 -11.55 -2.17 7.79
N GLN A 80 -10.92 -1.86 8.94
CA GLN A 80 -11.51 -2.16 10.25
C GLN A 80 -12.51 -1.09 10.65
N LYS A 81 -13.74 -1.52 10.98
CA LYS A 81 -14.82 -0.64 11.42
C LYS A 81 -14.83 -0.39 12.93
N ASP A 82 -14.39 -1.37 13.72
CA ASP A 82 -14.36 -1.28 15.18
C ASP A 82 -13.04 -0.67 15.66
N ASP A 83 -13.10 0.57 16.13
CA ASP A 83 -11.93 1.32 16.61
C ASP A 83 -11.22 0.62 17.78
N ASN A 84 -11.90 -0.25 18.55
CA ASN A 84 -11.23 -1.01 19.61
C ASN A 84 -10.31 -2.11 19.07
N LYS A 85 -10.59 -2.61 17.86
CA LYS A 85 -9.79 -3.65 17.19
C LYS A 85 -8.76 -3.06 16.24
N ALA A 86 -8.94 -1.81 15.83
CA ALA A 86 -8.08 -1.16 14.86
C ALA A 86 -6.60 -1.06 15.29
N PRO A 87 -6.24 -0.71 16.54
CA PRO A 87 -4.84 -0.68 16.98
C PRO A 87 -4.15 -2.03 16.81
N GLN A 88 -4.80 -3.11 17.22
CA GLN A 88 -4.24 -4.46 17.08
C GLN A 88 -4.10 -4.86 15.61
N GLN A 89 -5.05 -4.49 14.75
CA GLN A 89 -4.96 -4.76 13.32
C GLN A 89 -3.82 -4.01 12.63
N LEU A 90 -3.57 -2.76 13.01
CA LEU A 90 -2.42 -1.98 12.54
C LEU A 90 -1.09 -2.63 12.98
N ARG A 91 -0.98 -2.99 14.27
CA ARG A 91 0.22 -3.65 14.83
C ARG A 91 0.53 -5.01 14.21
N VAL A 92 -0.49 -5.81 13.89
CA VAL A 92 -0.26 -7.19 13.40
C VAL A 92 -0.12 -7.24 11.88
N ASN A 93 -0.83 -6.39 11.13
CA ASN A 93 -0.86 -6.50 9.67
C ASN A 93 -0.02 -5.42 8.97
N LEU A 94 -0.02 -4.18 9.46
CA LEU A 94 0.63 -3.05 8.79
C LEU A 94 2.04 -2.81 9.31
N ALA A 95 2.23 -2.79 10.63
CA ALA A 95 3.53 -2.49 11.22
C ALA A 95 4.66 -3.43 10.73
N PRO A 96 4.47 -4.76 10.64
CA PRO A 96 5.53 -5.66 10.17
C PRO A 96 5.91 -5.40 8.71
N LEU A 97 4.96 -4.99 7.86
CA LEU A 97 5.23 -4.61 6.47
C LEU A 97 6.12 -3.37 6.40
N LEU A 98 5.84 -2.35 7.22
CA LEU A 98 6.63 -1.11 7.25
C LEU A 98 8.02 -1.34 7.87
N GLU A 99 8.12 -2.23 8.86
CA GLU A 99 9.41 -2.68 9.41
C GLU A 99 10.23 -3.41 8.35
N GLU A 100 9.60 -4.27 7.54
CA GLU A 100 10.26 -4.91 6.41
C GLU A 100 10.78 -3.86 5.42
N TYR A 101 9.98 -2.86 5.05
CA TYR A 101 10.40 -1.77 4.18
C TYR A 101 11.61 -1.00 4.71
N LEU A 102 11.66 -0.77 6.02
CA LEU A 102 12.82 -0.16 6.68
C LEU A 102 14.04 -1.08 6.62
N SER A 103 13.87 -2.37 6.93
CA SER A 103 14.97 -3.34 6.96
C SER A 103 15.60 -3.58 5.58
N GLN A 104 14.79 -3.58 4.52
CA GLN A 104 15.22 -3.77 3.13
C GLN A 104 15.70 -2.46 2.49
N GLY A 105 15.61 -1.33 3.21
CA GLY A 105 16.03 -0.02 2.72
C GLY A 105 15.12 0.59 1.64
N TYR A 106 13.93 0.04 1.44
CA TYR A 106 13.00 0.51 0.40
C TYR A 106 12.48 1.93 0.62
N VAL A 107 12.44 2.37 1.88
CA VAL A 107 11.99 3.70 2.30
C VAL A 107 13.12 4.50 2.94
N ALA A 108 14.38 4.18 2.63
CA ALA A 108 15.54 4.80 3.28
C ALA A 108 15.54 6.34 3.21
N GLY A 109 15.06 6.90 2.09
CA GLY A 109 14.97 8.36 1.89
C GLY A 109 14.00 9.11 2.80
N PHE A 110 13.09 8.39 3.49
CA PHE A 110 12.11 8.99 4.39
C PHE A 110 11.84 8.09 5.61
N SER A 111 12.87 7.35 6.03
CA SER A 111 12.77 6.34 7.09
C SER A 111 12.34 6.93 8.44
N ASP A 112 12.72 8.17 8.75
CA ASP A 112 12.32 8.86 9.98
C ASP A 112 10.80 9.06 10.06
N HIS A 113 10.14 9.39 8.95
CA HIS A 113 8.69 9.53 8.89
C HIS A 113 7.98 8.19 9.11
N ILE A 114 8.50 7.10 8.53
CA ILE A 114 7.96 5.76 8.74
C ILE A 114 8.17 5.29 10.18
N ARG A 115 9.33 5.57 10.78
CA ARG A 115 9.60 5.26 12.20
C ARG A 115 8.68 6.05 13.13
N ALA A 116 8.44 7.32 12.86
CA ALA A 116 7.50 8.15 13.63
C ALA A 116 6.07 7.60 13.53
N TYR A 117 5.64 7.18 12.33
CA TYR A 117 4.34 6.56 12.13
C TYR A 117 4.21 5.22 12.86
N LEU A 118 5.25 4.37 12.86
CA LEU A 118 5.29 3.13 13.64
C LEU A 118 5.22 3.40 15.16
N GLN A 119 5.96 4.39 15.66
CA GLN A 119 5.88 4.79 17.07
C GLN A 119 4.49 5.28 17.45
N TRP A 120 3.82 6.00 16.55
CA TRP A 120 2.43 6.40 16.75
C TRP A 120 1.51 5.18 16.84
N ILE A 121 1.63 4.20 15.94
CA ILE A 121 0.86 2.93 16.01
C ILE A 121 1.07 2.24 17.37
N GLU A 122 2.31 2.19 17.86
CA GLU A 122 2.60 1.56 19.15
C GLU A 122 2.05 2.33 20.36
N SER A 123 1.74 3.62 20.21
CA SER A 123 1.13 4.43 21.26
C SER A 123 -0.40 4.31 21.35
N LEU A 124 -1.06 3.65 20.39
CA LEU A 124 -2.52 3.51 20.29
C LEU A 124 -3.13 2.50 21.27
#